data_AF-A0A3Q9NLP1-F1
#
_entry.id   AF-A0A3Q9NLP1-F1
#
_cell.length_a   1.000
_cell.length_b   1.000
_cell.length_c   1.000
_cell.angle_alpha   90.00
_cell.angle_beta   90.00
_cell.angle_gamma   90.00
#
_symmetry.space_group_name_H-M   'P 1'
#
loop_
_entity.id
_entity.type
_entity.pdbx_description
1 polymer ?
#
loop_
_entity_poly.entity_id
_entity_poly.type
_entity_poly.pdbx_seq_one_letter_code
_entity_poly.pdbx_strand_id
1 'polypeptide(L)'
;MYKTTGDVLQGFSRNHTVPYLLSTDDLAMGCAMSEATAPLLMSFGRVTSEPDQIAVMLYLSAAGCADEQAREHELTGLAALGAMDGDAAEDAMIRQKRAHALAAKRYFRSWQHHNAFYGEPGNGECPDFDDDMDEFIYMAGLLSGLQALNAEIQSTSSIGVPKNVGSVVGRATSCLDNEKWWGAPMALRATIWAMIPGAMPEGENAFERLEISDRQGEQVGVRISHVFHAIAAMNKGDNERLRDVIRRHAESIEETPPNEDWAFVDAMATQMIVAISDRMWVENQGHRTPLGQLGTFWDEEEDVETMDLDGLL
;
A
#
# COMPACT_ATOMS: atom_id res chain seq x y z
N MET A 1 3.96 -31.51 -21.73
CA MET A 1 2.59 -31.08 -21.39
C MET A 1 2.62 -30.12 -20.21
N TYR A 2 2.98 -30.56 -18.99
CA TYR A 2 2.97 -29.70 -17.80
C TYR A 2 3.85 -28.45 -17.88
N LYS A 3 5.08 -28.55 -18.43
CA LYS A 3 5.94 -27.38 -18.69
C LYS A 3 5.22 -26.32 -19.54
N THR A 4 4.77 -26.72 -20.73
CA THR A 4 4.04 -25.84 -21.66
C THR A 4 2.78 -25.24 -21.03
N THR A 5 2.01 -26.03 -20.28
CA THR A 5 0.83 -25.52 -19.55
C THR A 5 1.23 -24.50 -18.49
N GLY A 6 2.30 -24.74 -17.75
CA GLY A 6 2.86 -23.80 -16.78
C GLY A 6 3.28 -22.49 -17.45
N ASP A 7 4.07 -22.57 -18.53
CA ASP A 7 4.54 -21.40 -19.29
C ASP A 7 3.36 -20.56 -19.80
N VAL A 8 2.31 -21.21 -20.32
CA VAL A 8 1.10 -20.53 -20.79
C VAL A 8 0.34 -19.86 -19.64
N LEU A 9 0.18 -20.53 -18.50
CA LEU A 9 -0.53 -19.95 -17.36
C LEU A 9 0.24 -18.81 -16.70
N GLN A 10 1.57 -18.89 -16.66
CA GLN A 10 2.43 -17.78 -16.25
C GLN A 10 2.29 -16.60 -17.22
N GLY A 11 2.48 -16.81 -18.52
CA GLY A 11 2.32 -15.75 -19.51
C GLY A 11 0.93 -15.11 -19.47
N PHE A 12 -0.14 -15.91 -19.40
CA PHE A 12 -1.51 -15.40 -19.31
C PHE A 12 -1.75 -14.60 -18.03
N SER A 13 -1.25 -15.07 -16.88
CA SER A 13 -1.47 -14.37 -15.62
C SER A 13 -0.76 -13.01 -15.60
N ARG A 14 0.48 -12.93 -16.07
CA ARG A 14 1.24 -11.67 -16.17
C ARG A 14 0.62 -10.70 -17.17
N ASN A 15 0.24 -11.19 -18.35
CA ASN A 15 -0.12 -10.32 -19.48
C ASN A 15 -1.63 -10.02 -19.59
N HIS A 16 -2.48 -10.77 -18.88
CA HIS A 16 -3.93 -10.59 -18.96
C HIS A 16 -4.59 -10.53 -17.58
N THR A 17 -4.33 -11.49 -16.69
CA THR A 17 -5.00 -11.51 -15.38
C THR A 17 -4.60 -10.31 -14.52
N VAL A 18 -3.30 -9.99 -14.43
CA VAL A 18 -2.82 -8.84 -13.64
C VAL A 18 -3.33 -7.51 -14.21
N PRO A 19 -3.18 -7.20 -15.51
CA PRO A 19 -3.76 -5.99 -16.09
C PRO A 19 -5.28 -5.88 -15.91
N TYR A 20 -6.01 -7.00 -16.08
CA TYR A 20 -7.45 -7.01 -15.84
C TYR A 20 -7.79 -6.71 -14.37
N LEU A 21 -7.01 -7.23 -13.42
CA LEU A 21 -7.22 -6.89 -12.01
C LEU A 21 -6.94 -5.40 -11.78
N LEU A 22 -5.86 -4.87 -12.36
CA LEU A 22 -5.44 -3.49 -12.19
C LEU A 22 -6.47 -2.48 -12.73
N SER A 23 -7.29 -2.87 -13.70
CA SER A 23 -8.40 -2.06 -14.22
C SER A 23 -9.70 -2.14 -13.42
N THR A 24 -9.74 -2.91 -12.33
CA THR A 24 -10.91 -3.03 -11.44
C THR A 24 -10.69 -2.31 -10.11
N ASP A 25 -11.75 -1.94 -9.41
CA ASP A 25 -11.71 -1.31 -8.09
C ASP A 25 -12.02 -2.28 -6.93
N ASP A 26 -12.31 -3.56 -7.23
CA ASP A 26 -12.66 -4.57 -6.23
C ASP A 26 -11.40 -5.15 -5.54
N LEU A 27 -10.91 -4.40 -4.55
CA LEU A 27 -9.75 -4.78 -3.74
C LEU A 27 -9.96 -6.11 -3.01
N ALA A 28 -11.19 -6.37 -2.53
CA ALA A 28 -11.52 -7.59 -1.81
C ALA A 28 -11.43 -8.82 -2.72
N MET A 29 -11.91 -8.70 -3.96
CA MET A 29 -11.77 -9.75 -4.97
C MET A 29 -10.31 -9.97 -5.38
N GLY A 30 -9.52 -8.89 -5.57
CA GLY A 30 -8.10 -8.99 -5.85
C GLY A 30 -7.31 -9.71 -4.74
N CYS A 31 -7.63 -9.37 -3.50
CA CYS A 31 -7.13 -10.02 -2.30
C CYS A 31 -7.47 -11.52 -2.27
N ALA A 32 -8.76 -11.87 -2.36
CA ALA A 32 -9.22 -13.25 -2.29
C ALA A 32 -8.67 -14.11 -3.44
N MET A 33 -8.62 -13.54 -4.66
CA MET A 33 -8.02 -14.19 -5.82
C MET A 33 -6.55 -14.51 -5.55
N SER A 34 -5.78 -13.56 -5.01
CA SER A 34 -4.35 -13.74 -4.78
C SER A 34 -4.07 -14.82 -3.73
N GLU A 35 -4.82 -14.83 -2.62
CA GLU A 35 -4.71 -15.88 -1.60
C GLU A 35 -5.08 -17.28 -2.14
N ALA A 36 -6.14 -17.37 -2.95
CA ALA A 36 -6.63 -18.63 -3.47
C ALA A 36 -5.76 -19.20 -4.59
N THR A 37 -5.24 -18.34 -5.47
CA THR A 37 -4.52 -18.75 -6.68
C THR A 37 -3.02 -18.85 -6.50
N ALA A 38 -2.44 -18.23 -5.47
CA ALA A 38 -1.00 -18.29 -5.25
C ALA A 38 -0.45 -19.72 -5.15
N PRO A 39 -1.01 -20.65 -4.34
CA PRO A 39 -0.51 -22.02 -4.29
C PRO A 39 -0.60 -22.75 -5.64
N LEU A 40 -1.64 -22.49 -6.43
CA LEU A 40 -1.82 -23.07 -7.75
C LEU A 40 -0.74 -22.57 -8.72
N LEU A 41 -0.59 -21.25 -8.85
CA LEU A 41 0.35 -20.64 -9.79
C LEU A 41 1.81 -20.95 -9.40
N MET A 42 2.14 -20.87 -8.11
CA MET A 42 3.47 -21.23 -7.62
C MET A 42 3.79 -22.72 -7.81
N SER A 43 2.79 -23.61 -7.83
CA SER A 43 3.05 -25.05 -8.05
C SER A 43 3.68 -25.36 -9.42
N PHE A 44 3.52 -24.47 -10.41
CA PHE A 44 4.12 -24.64 -11.73
C PHE A 44 5.64 -24.51 -11.71
N GLY A 45 6.25 -23.84 -10.73
CA GLY A 45 7.71 -23.81 -10.54
C GLY A 45 8.34 -25.20 -10.33
N ARG A 46 7.52 -26.21 -10.00
CA ARG A 46 7.97 -27.62 -9.92
C ARG A 46 8.14 -28.30 -11.28
N VAL A 47 7.55 -27.75 -12.34
CA VAL A 47 7.49 -28.35 -13.69
C VAL A 47 7.96 -27.42 -14.79
N THR A 48 8.19 -26.14 -14.49
CA THR A 48 8.82 -25.13 -15.35
C THR A 48 9.63 -24.14 -14.50
N SER A 49 10.10 -23.03 -15.06
CA SER A 49 10.75 -21.94 -14.32
C SER A 49 9.85 -21.42 -13.20
N GLU A 50 10.46 -21.02 -12.09
CA GLU A 50 9.75 -20.41 -10.98
C GLU A 50 9.04 -19.13 -11.47
N PRO A 51 7.74 -18.94 -11.15
CA PRO A 51 6.95 -17.80 -11.63
C PRO A 51 7.22 -16.52 -10.82
N ASP A 52 8.49 -16.11 -10.68
CA ASP A 52 8.91 -15.08 -9.72
C ASP A 52 8.17 -13.74 -9.88
N GLN A 53 8.05 -13.20 -11.10
CA GLN A 53 7.33 -11.94 -11.34
C GLN A 53 5.85 -11.99 -10.89
N ILE A 54 5.16 -13.10 -11.13
CA ILE A 54 3.77 -13.27 -10.69
C ILE A 54 3.71 -13.48 -9.19
N ALA A 55 4.69 -14.19 -8.63
CA ALA A 55 4.80 -14.38 -7.19
C ALA A 55 4.89 -13.03 -6.45
N VAL A 56 5.61 -12.05 -6.99
CA VAL A 56 5.67 -10.68 -6.45
C VAL A 56 4.26 -10.12 -6.27
N MET A 57 3.47 -10.09 -7.36
CA MET A 57 2.12 -9.52 -7.34
C MET A 57 1.15 -10.28 -6.43
N LEU A 58 1.19 -11.61 -6.51
CA LEU A 58 0.31 -12.48 -5.70
C LEU A 58 0.59 -12.34 -4.21
N TYR A 59 1.87 -12.40 -3.81
CA TYR A 59 2.24 -12.31 -2.41
C TYR A 59 2.12 -10.88 -1.86
N LEU A 60 2.35 -9.84 -2.68
CA LEU A 60 2.04 -8.46 -2.31
C LEU A 60 0.55 -8.30 -1.99
N SER A 61 -0.32 -8.74 -2.89
CA SER A 61 -1.77 -8.60 -2.73
C SER A 61 -2.29 -9.46 -1.57
N ALA A 62 -1.83 -10.71 -1.45
CA ALA A 62 -2.16 -11.57 -0.32
C ALA A 62 -1.65 -11.03 1.02
N ALA A 63 -0.51 -10.33 1.04
CA ALA A 63 -0.03 -9.66 2.24
C ALA A 63 -0.92 -8.48 2.62
N GLY A 64 -1.35 -7.68 1.63
CA GLY A 64 -2.31 -6.58 1.80
C GLY A 64 -3.59 -7.03 2.52
N CYS A 65 -4.13 -8.20 2.19
CA CYS A 65 -5.27 -8.81 2.89
C CYS A 65 -5.05 -8.97 4.41
N ALA A 66 -3.89 -9.50 4.79
CA ALA A 66 -3.55 -9.72 6.19
C ALA A 66 -3.29 -8.39 6.90
N ASP A 67 -2.75 -7.41 6.18
CA ASP A 67 -2.49 -6.07 6.70
C ASP A 67 -3.80 -5.28 6.90
N GLU A 68 -4.80 -5.48 6.04
CA GLU A 68 -6.16 -4.94 6.22
C GLU A 68 -6.82 -5.50 7.48
N GLN A 69 -6.76 -6.83 7.68
CA GLN A 69 -7.23 -7.44 8.92
C GLN A 69 -6.51 -6.89 10.16
N ALA A 70 -5.21 -6.58 10.04
CA ALA A 70 -4.46 -5.98 11.12
C ALA A 70 -4.99 -4.58 11.47
N ARG A 71 -5.29 -3.73 10.47
CA ARG A 71 -5.89 -2.40 10.67
C ARG A 71 -7.28 -2.49 11.30
N GLU A 72 -8.10 -3.45 10.88
CA GLU A 72 -9.42 -3.68 11.49
C GLU A 72 -9.34 -4.04 12.99
N HIS A 73 -8.34 -4.86 13.35
CA HIS A 73 -8.05 -5.19 14.74
C HIS A 73 -7.49 -4.00 15.52
N GLU A 74 -6.69 -3.13 14.88
CA GLU A 74 -6.21 -1.88 15.47
C GLU A 74 -7.39 -0.98 15.85
N LEU A 75 -8.32 -0.71 14.92
CA LEU A 75 -9.52 0.10 15.18
C LEU A 75 -10.36 -0.49 16.32
N THR A 76 -10.52 -1.81 16.35
CA THR A 76 -11.23 -2.51 17.44
C THR A 76 -10.54 -2.27 18.79
N GLY A 77 -9.20 -2.37 18.82
CA GLY A 77 -8.41 -2.14 20.03
C GLY A 77 -8.47 -0.69 20.51
N LEU A 78 -8.38 0.28 19.59
CA LEU A 78 -8.49 1.71 19.91
C LEU A 78 -9.87 2.07 20.48
N ALA A 79 -10.95 1.54 19.89
CA ALA A 79 -12.30 1.74 20.42
C ALA A 79 -12.47 1.12 21.81
N ALA A 80 -11.94 -0.08 22.04
CA ALA A 80 -11.97 -0.75 23.35
C ALA A 80 -11.18 0.03 24.43
N LEU A 81 -10.02 0.58 24.06
CA LEU A 81 -9.24 1.46 24.95
C LEU A 81 -10.04 2.72 25.33
N GLY A 82 -10.70 3.36 24.37
CA GLY A 82 -11.58 4.51 24.63
C GLY A 82 -12.74 4.16 25.57
N ALA A 83 -13.27 2.94 25.47
CA ALA A 83 -14.31 2.40 26.36
C ALA A 83 -13.79 1.91 27.73
N MET A 84 -12.48 1.99 27.99
CA MET A 84 -11.82 1.45 29.17
C MET A 84 -11.98 -0.08 29.35
N ASP A 85 -12.14 -0.81 28.24
CA ASP A 85 -12.18 -2.28 28.22
C ASP A 85 -10.79 -2.85 27.89
N GLY A 86 -10.00 -3.08 28.93
CA GLY A 86 -8.62 -3.55 28.80
C GLY A 86 -8.49 -4.96 28.21
N ASP A 87 -9.40 -5.87 28.55
CA ASP A 87 -9.35 -7.26 28.08
C ASP A 87 -9.66 -7.33 26.57
N ALA A 88 -10.67 -6.57 26.12
CA ALA A 88 -10.99 -6.47 24.70
C ALA A 88 -9.87 -5.79 23.90
N ALA A 89 -9.25 -4.75 24.46
CA ALA A 89 -8.12 -4.07 23.85
C ALA A 89 -6.90 -5.01 23.70
N GLU A 90 -6.55 -5.77 24.75
CA GLU A 90 -5.44 -6.72 24.70
C GLU A 90 -5.67 -7.81 23.64
N ASP A 91 -6.86 -8.40 23.58
CA ASP A 91 -7.20 -9.41 22.58
C ASP A 91 -7.12 -8.85 21.15
N ALA A 92 -7.65 -7.65 20.92
CA ALA A 92 -7.59 -6.98 19.62
C ALA A 92 -6.13 -6.73 19.19
N MET A 93 -5.28 -6.24 20.10
CA MET A 93 -3.85 -6.03 19.82
C MET A 93 -3.11 -7.34 19.52
N ILE A 94 -3.45 -8.45 20.17
CA ILE A 94 -2.88 -9.76 19.86
C ILE A 94 -3.29 -10.20 18.44
N ARG A 95 -4.55 -10.01 18.06
CA ARG A 95 -5.04 -10.31 16.72
C ARG A 95 -4.36 -9.43 15.66
N GLN A 96 -4.23 -8.13 15.91
CA GLN A 96 -3.47 -7.19 15.06
C GLN A 96 -2.04 -7.69 14.84
N LYS A 97 -1.30 -8.02 15.91
CA LYS A 97 0.09 -8.49 15.80
C LYS A 97 0.21 -9.79 15.02
N ARG A 98 -0.73 -10.73 15.19
CA ARG A 98 -0.77 -11.99 14.42
C ARG A 98 -1.02 -11.74 12.94
N ALA A 99 -1.93 -10.82 12.61
CA ALA A 99 -2.23 -10.43 11.25
C ALA A 99 -1.02 -9.76 10.57
N HIS A 100 -0.36 -8.81 11.24
CA HIS A 100 0.90 -8.22 10.74
C HIS A 100 2.02 -9.27 10.60
N ALA A 101 2.11 -10.26 11.50
CA ALA A 101 3.10 -11.33 11.35
C ALA A 101 2.85 -12.17 10.08
N LEU A 102 1.59 -12.37 9.69
CA LEU A 102 1.23 -13.03 8.43
C LEU A 102 1.51 -12.13 7.23
N ALA A 103 1.14 -10.85 7.30
CA ALA A 103 1.41 -9.87 6.25
C ALA A 103 2.91 -9.78 5.96
N ALA A 104 3.74 -9.59 6.99
CA ALA A 104 5.19 -9.53 6.87
C ALA A 104 5.80 -10.78 6.21
N LYS A 105 5.32 -11.98 6.55
CA LYS A 105 5.77 -13.22 5.88
C LYS A 105 5.47 -13.23 4.39
N ARG A 106 4.28 -12.78 4.00
CA ARG A 106 3.84 -12.75 2.60
C ARG A 106 4.57 -11.64 1.82
N TYR A 107 4.64 -10.43 2.36
CA TYR A 107 5.44 -9.35 1.77
C TYR A 107 6.91 -9.74 1.62
N PHE A 108 7.50 -10.40 2.62
CA PHE A 108 8.88 -10.85 2.54
C PHE A 108 9.09 -11.92 1.46
N ARG A 109 8.09 -12.79 1.26
CA ARG A 109 8.13 -13.76 0.17
C ARG A 109 8.04 -13.08 -1.21
N SER A 110 7.19 -12.07 -1.36
CA SER A 110 7.16 -11.21 -2.55
C SER A 110 8.55 -10.58 -2.81
N TRP A 111 9.16 -9.98 -1.78
CA TRP A 111 10.51 -9.41 -1.85
C TRP A 111 11.59 -10.44 -2.25
N GLN A 112 11.50 -11.67 -1.74
CA GLN A 112 12.43 -12.74 -2.11
C GLN A 112 12.31 -13.12 -3.59
N HIS A 113 11.08 -13.26 -4.12
CA HIS A 113 10.84 -13.54 -5.53
C HIS A 113 11.27 -12.36 -6.42
N HIS A 114 11.03 -11.13 -5.98
CA HIS A 114 11.54 -9.93 -6.65
C HIS A 114 13.07 -10.00 -6.81
N ASN A 115 13.80 -10.28 -5.73
CA ASN A 115 15.27 -10.34 -5.78
C ASN A 115 15.79 -11.57 -6.54
N ALA A 116 15.02 -12.66 -6.58
CA ALA A 116 15.37 -13.83 -7.38
C ALA A 116 15.31 -13.54 -8.89
N PHE A 117 14.38 -12.69 -9.32
CA PHE A 117 14.21 -12.32 -10.73
C PHE A 117 15.10 -11.15 -11.15
N TYR A 118 15.07 -10.03 -10.42
CA TYR A 118 15.78 -8.80 -10.79
C TYR A 118 17.21 -8.69 -10.21
N GLY A 119 17.62 -9.64 -9.36
CA GLY A 119 18.86 -9.53 -8.59
C GLY A 119 18.72 -8.64 -7.36
N GLU A 120 19.83 -8.38 -6.67
CA GLU A 120 19.84 -7.54 -5.47
C GLU A 120 19.68 -6.06 -5.85
N PRO A 121 18.57 -5.39 -5.45
CA PRO A 121 18.34 -3.99 -5.80
C PRO A 121 19.24 -3.04 -5.02
N GLY A 122 19.40 -1.81 -5.52
CA GLY A 122 20.08 -0.73 -4.80
C GLY A 122 21.60 -0.91 -4.64
N ASN A 123 22.22 -1.73 -5.50
CA ASN A 123 23.68 -1.92 -5.62
C ASN A 123 24.33 -0.92 -6.61
N GLY A 124 23.54 -0.13 -7.33
CA GLY A 124 23.99 0.85 -8.33
C GLY A 124 23.76 0.41 -9.78
N GLU A 125 23.34 -0.82 -10.01
CA GLU A 125 22.93 -1.34 -11.32
C GLU A 125 21.39 -1.42 -11.37
N CYS A 126 20.79 -0.88 -12.42
CA CYS A 126 19.36 -0.99 -12.67
C CYS A 126 19.10 -2.19 -13.58
N PRO A 127 18.07 -3.01 -13.30
CA PRO A 127 17.68 -4.08 -14.22
C PRO A 127 17.18 -3.49 -15.54
N ASP A 128 17.32 -4.25 -16.61
CA ASP A 128 16.64 -3.97 -17.87
C ASP A 128 15.18 -4.44 -17.76
N PHE A 129 14.24 -3.59 -18.14
CA PHE A 129 12.81 -3.92 -18.15
C PHE A 129 12.36 -4.28 -19.56
N ASP A 130 11.72 -5.44 -19.72
CA ASP A 130 11.23 -5.90 -21.02
C ASP A 130 10.00 -5.11 -21.52
N ASP A 131 9.14 -4.68 -20.59
CA ASP A 131 7.93 -3.89 -20.86
C ASP A 131 7.49 -3.10 -19.60
N ASP A 132 6.42 -2.30 -19.73
CA ASP A 132 5.91 -1.49 -18.61
C ASP A 132 5.41 -2.35 -17.43
N MET A 133 4.87 -3.54 -17.69
CA MET A 133 4.45 -4.45 -16.62
C MET A 133 5.64 -4.99 -15.84
N ASP A 134 6.78 -5.21 -16.49
CA ASP A 134 8.02 -5.60 -15.83
C ASP A 134 8.50 -4.52 -14.86
N GLU A 135 8.51 -3.27 -15.31
CA GLU A 135 8.90 -2.13 -14.48
C GLU A 135 7.90 -1.90 -13.32
N PHE A 136 6.60 -2.09 -13.56
CA PHE A 136 5.58 -2.05 -12.50
C PHE A 136 5.80 -3.15 -11.44
N ILE A 137 6.10 -4.38 -11.87
CA ILE A 137 6.36 -5.51 -10.97
C ILE A 137 7.63 -5.26 -10.14
N TYR A 138 8.65 -4.62 -10.71
CA TYR A 138 9.81 -4.15 -9.96
C TYR A 138 9.40 -3.17 -8.85
N MET A 139 8.61 -2.14 -9.17
CA MET A 139 8.08 -1.20 -8.17
C MET A 139 7.27 -1.91 -7.07
N ALA A 140 6.40 -2.84 -7.46
CA ALA A 140 5.59 -3.63 -6.54
C ALA A 140 6.44 -4.50 -5.59
N GLY A 141 7.54 -5.05 -6.07
CA GLY A 141 8.51 -5.79 -5.26
C GLY A 141 9.26 -4.87 -4.29
N LEU A 142 9.70 -3.68 -4.72
CA LEU A 142 10.27 -2.68 -3.83
C LEU A 142 9.32 -2.29 -2.70
N LEU A 143 8.05 -2.04 -3.03
CA LEU A 143 7.00 -1.77 -2.04
C LEU A 143 6.82 -2.95 -1.08
N SER A 144 6.83 -4.18 -1.59
CA SER A 144 6.74 -5.40 -0.77
C SER A 144 7.89 -5.49 0.23
N GLY A 145 9.11 -5.13 -0.15
CA GLY A 145 10.25 -5.08 0.78
C GLY A 145 9.99 -4.12 1.94
N LEU A 146 9.55 -2.89 1.65
CA LEU A 146 9.23 -1.90 2.67
C LEU A 146 8.10 -2.36 3.59
N GLN A 147 7.02 -2.90 3.02
CA GLN A 147 5.88 -3.37 3.80
C GLN A 147 6.21 -4.62 4.61
N ALA A 148 7.11 -5.49 4.14
CA ALA A 148 7.63 -6.60 4.94
C ALA A 148 8.31 -6.10 6.22
N LEU A 149 9.16 -5.08 6.11
CA LEU A 149 9.85 -4.50 7.25
C LEU A 149 8.87 -3.79 8.20
N ASN A 150 7.94 -3.01 7.65
CA ASN A 150 6.91 -2.32 8.42
C ASN A 150 6.04 -3.32 9.21
N ALA A 151 5.45 -4.31 8.54
CA ALA A 151 4.62 -5.31 9.18
C ALA A 151 5.42 -6.17 10.19
N GLU A 152 6.71 -6.45 9.95
CA GLU A 152 7.54 -7.13 10.94
C GLU A 152 7.66 -6.30 12.23
N ILE A 153 7.93 -5.00 12.10
CA ILE A 153 7.99 -4.07 13.24
C ILE A 153 6.66 -4.05 14.00
N GLN A 154 5.53 -3.88 13.30
CA GLN A 154 4.20 -3.82 13.92
C GLN A 154 3.80 -5.14 14.60
N SER A 155 4.22 -6.27 14.02
CA SER A 155 3.95 -7.59 14.61
C SER A 155 4.74 -7.86 15.89
N THR A 156 5.81 -7.10 16.16
CA THR A 156 6.82 -7.37 17.20
C THR A 156 7.48 -8.76 17.12
N SER A 157 7.31 -9.45 15.98
CA SER A 157 7.88 -10.77 15.71
C SER A 157 9.18 -10.65 14.92
N SER A 158 10.04 -11.67 15.00
CA SER A 158 11.22 -11.76 14.14
C SER A 158 10.93 -12.76 13.02
N ILE A 159 10.70 -12.24 11.81
CA ILE A 159 10.40 -13.02 10.60
C ILE A 159 11.68 -13.16 9.75
N GLY A 160 12.65 -12.26 9.94
CA GLY A 160 13.96 -12.29 9.31
C GLY A 160 14.11 -11.26 8.19
N VAL A 161 13.24 -10.22 8.17
CA VAL A 161 13.33 -9.17 7.16
C VAL A 161 14.61 -8.34 7.38
N PRO A 162 15.48 -8.17 6.35
CA PRO A 162 16.69 -7.38 6.51
C PRO A 162 16.37 -5.94 6.92
N LYS A 163 17.03 -5.44 7.96
CA LYS A 163 16.74 -4.10 8.51
C LYS A 163 17.17 -2.96 7.60
N ASN A 164 18.02 -3.23 6.61
CA ASN A 164 18.48 -2.25 5.62
C ASN A 164 17.55 -2.12 4.41
N VAL A 165 16.42 -2.85 4.35
CA VAL A 165 15.50 -2.81 3.20
C VAL A 165 15.04 -1.38 2.88
N GLY A 166 14.79 -0.54 3.89
CA GLY A 166 14.41 0.86 3.68
C GLY A 166 15.43 1.66 2.85
N SER A 167 16.71 1.55 3.21
CA SER A 167 17.79 2.22 2.47
C SER A 167 18.04 1.61 1.10
N VAL A 168 17.86 0.28 0.96
CA VAL A 168 17.98 -0.42 -0.32
C VAL A 168 16.89 0.05 -1.29
N VAL A 169 15.63 0.05 -0.85
CA VAL A 169 14.50 0.49 -1.66
C VAL A 169 14.64 1.96 -2.04
N GLY A 170 15.04 2.84 -1.11
CA GLY A 170 15.23 4.27 -1.42
C GLY A 170 16.29 4.56 -2.48
N ARG A 171 17.28 3.67 -2.66
CA ARG A 171 18.21 3.75 -3.80
C ARG A 171 17.60 3.12 -5.05
N ALA A 172 16.98 1.95 -4.93
CA ALA A 172 16.43 1.20 -6.05
C ALA A 172 15.30 1.91 -6.80
N THR A 173 14.54 2.78 -6.13
CA THR A 173 13.49 3.56 -6.79
C THR A 173 14.03 4.53 -7.84
N SER A 174 15.33 4.85 -7.87
CA SER A 174 15.91 5.65 -8.95
C SER A 174 16.00 4.93 -10.29
N CYS A 175 15.77 3.61 -10.30
CA CYS A 175 15.71 2.81 -11.53
C CYS A 175 14.35 2.90 -12.25
N LEU A 176 13.33 3.45 -11.58
CA LEU A 176 11.97 3.58 -12.12
C LEU A 176 11.77 4.95 -12.78
N ASP A 177 11.01 4.97 -13.86
CA ASP A 177 10.55 6.19 -14.52
C ASP A 177 9.45 6.86 -13.67
N ASN A 178 9.78 8.03 -13.11
CA ASN A 178 8.86 8.72 -12.22
C ASN A 178 7.62 9.29 -12.92
N GLU A 179 7.76 9.78 -14.15
CA GLU A 179 6.64 10.40 -14.88
C GLU A 179 5.68 9.31 -15.38
N LYS A 180 6.23 8.20 -15.89
CA LYS A 180 5.45 7.02 -16.29
C LYS A 180 4.59 6.49 -15.13
N TRP A 181 5.19 6.40 -13.94
CA TRP A 181 4.53 5.89 -12.74
C TRP A 181 3.97 7.02 -11.87
N TRP A 182 3.43 8.08 -12.48
CA TRP A 182 2.56 9.09 -11.86
C TRP A 182 3.09 9.67 -10.54
N GLY A 183 4.41 9.86 -10.45
CA GLY A 183 5.08 10.39 -9.27
C GLY A 183 5.31 9.38 -8.15
N ALA A 184 4.80 8.15 -8.24
CA ALA A 184 4.90 7.14 -7.19
C ALA A 184 6.34 6.77 -6.80
N PRO A 185 7.32 6.59 -7.73
CA PRO A 185 8.70 6.30 -7.37
C PRO A 185 9.36 7.41 -6.53
N MET A 186 9.15 8.68 -6.91
CA MET A 186 9.64 9.82 -6.15
C MET A 186 8.92 9.96 -4.82
N ALA A 187 7.59 9.81 -4.78
CA ALA A 187 6.83 9.84 -3.52
C ALA A 187 7.35 8.79 -2.53
N LEU A 188 7.52 7.54 -2.98
CA LEU A 188 8.06 6.45 -2.15
C LEU A 188 9.45 6.80 -1.58
N ARG A 189 10.32 7.35 -2.43
CA ARG A 189 11.67 7.77 -2.03
C ARG A 189 11.65 8.93 -1.04
N ALA A 190 10.81 9.93 -1.28
CA ALA A 190 10.63 11.08 -0.39
C ALA A 190 10.10 10.66 0.98
N THR A 191 9.17 9.71 1.03
CA THR A 191 8.64 9.13 2.27
C THR A 191 9.74 8.42 3.07
N ILE A 192 10.67 7.73 2.41
CA ILE A 192 11.88 7.18 3.07
C ILE A 192 12.78 8.30 3.60
N TRP A 193 13.01 9.37 2.84
CA TRP A 193 13.80 10.52 3.29
C TRP A 193 13.20 11.21 4.50
N ALA A 194 11.87 11.31 4.57
CA ALA A 194 11.17 11.89 5.71
C ALA A 194 11.34 11.03 6.98
N MET A 195 11.34 9.71 6.85
CA MET A 195 11.40 8.78 7.99
C MET A 195 12.80 8.47 8.49
N ILE A 196 13.81 8.36 7.61
CA ILE A 196 15.15 7.93 7.98
C ILE A 196 16.09 9.13 8.15
N PRO A 197 16.58 9.41 9.37
CA PRO A 197 17.56 10.47 9.59
C PRO A 197 18.80 10.31 8.71
N GLY A 198 19.17 11.37 7.99
CA GLY A 198 20.35 11.39 7.11
C GLY A 198 20.17 10.71 5.75
N ALA A 199 18.98 10.20 5.42
CA ALA A 199 18.70 9.62 4.10
C ALA A 199 18.40 10.68 3.02
N MET A 200 17.99 11.89 3.42
CA MET A 200 17.65 12.98 2.51
C MET A 200 18.92 13.59 1.89
N PRO A 201 19.00 13.72 0.55
CA PRO A 201 20.12 14.40 -0.11
C PRO A 201 20.20 15.88 0.22
N GLU A 202 21.39 16.47 0.07
CA GLU A 202 21.59 17.90 0.27
C GLU A 202 20.80 18.71 -0.76
N GLY A 203 20.07 19.74 -0.30
CA GLY A 203 19.24 20.60 -1.14
C GLY A 203 17.86 20.05 -1.48
N GLU A 204 17.53 18.83 -1.05
CA GLU A 204 16.21 18.23 -1.24
C GLU A 204 15.25 18.53 -0.08
N ASN A 205 13.94 18.58 -0.39
CA ASN A 205 12.88 18.65 0.60
C ASN A 205 11.86 17.52 0.33
N ALA A 206 11.77 16.57 1.27
CA ALA A 206 10.90 15.41 1.12
C ALA A 206 9.42 15.78 0.91
N PHE A 207 8.90 16.75 1.66
CA PHE A 207 7.50 17.13 1.57
C PHE A 207 7.17 17.94 0.31
N GLU A 208 8.13 18.73 -0.20
CA GLU A 208 7.99 19.37 -1.50
C GLU A 208 7.93 18.34 -2.64
N ARG A 209 8.77 17.29 -2.55
CA ARG A 209 8.73 16.18 -3.53
C ARG A 209 7.44 15.37 -3.46
N LEU A 210 6.89 15.18 -2.25
CA LEU A 210 5.59 14.53 -2.07
C LEU A 210 4.47 15.35 -2.71
N GLU A 211 4.39 16.65 -2.43
CA GLU A 211 3.42 17.57 -3.04
C GLU A 211 3.47 17.57 -4.58
N ILE A 212 4.68 17.54 -5.16
CA ILE A 212 4.84 17.44 -6.62
C ILE A 212 4.32 16.10 -7.15
N SER A 213 4.54 15.02 -6.41
CA SER A 213 4.12 13.66 -6.79
C SER A 213 2.61 13.46 -6.62
N ASP A 214 2.00 14.10 -5.63
CA ASP A 214 0.54 14.16 -5.45
C ASP A 214 -0.12 14.73 -6.70
N ARG A 215 0.33 15.92 -7.14
CA ARG A 215 -0.19 16.55 -8.36
C ARG A 215 -0.05 15.71 -9.62
N GLN A 216 1.02 14.93 -9.75
CA GLN A 216 1.18 14.01 -10.88
C GLN A 216 0.14 12.89 -10.83
N GLY A 217 -0.08 12.29 -9.67
CA GLY A 217 -1.10 11.26 -9.45
C GLY A 217 -2.52 11.77 -9.68
N GLU A 218 -2.85 12.95 -9.17
CA GLU A 218 -4.16 13.60 -9.33
C GLU A 218 -4.52 13.85 -10.79
N GLN A 219 -3.56 14.30 -11.61
CA GLN A 219 -3.78 14.63 -13.02
C GLN A 219 -4.17 13.41 -13.86
N VAL A 220 -3.72 12.22 -13.47
CA VAL A 220 -3.94 10.98 -14.24
C VAL A 220 -4.91 10.01 -13.58
N GLY A 221 -5.45 10.35 -12.40
CA GLY A 221 -6.37 9.49 -11.66
C GLY A 221 -5.71 8.29 -10.98
N VAL A 222 -4.46 8.43 -10.50
CA VAL A 222 -3.75 7.40 -9.70
C VAL A 222 -3.08 8.03 -8.48
N ARG A 223 -3.84 8.16 -7.38
CA ARG A 223 -3.51 8.99 -6.20
C ARG A 223 -2.70 8.27 -5.11
N ILE A 224 -1.89 7.26 -5.47
CA ILE A 224 -1.10 6.50 -4.49
C ILE A 224 -0.03 7.35 -3.76
N SER A 225 0.41 8.44 -4.38
CA SER A 225 1.30 9.43 -3.77
C SER A 225 0.71 10.05 -2.50
N HIS A 226 -0.61 10.24 -2.43
CA HIS A 226 -1.28 10.77 -1.23
C HIS A 226 -1.07 9.86 -0.02
N VAL A 227 -1.06 8.53 -0.24
CA VAL A 227 -0.78 7.56 0.84
C VAL A 227 0.64 7.74 1.37
N PHE A 228 1.62 7.88 0.48
CA PHE A 228 3.01 8.11 0.86
C PHE A 228 3.19 9.43 1.61
N HIS A 229 2.49 10.49 1.19
CA HIS A 229 2.50 11.79 1.85
C HIS A 229 1.84 11.73 3.24
N ALA A 230 0.65 11.13 3.33
CA ALA A 230 -0.07 10.94 4.60
C ALA A 230 0.77 10.13 5.60
N ILE A 231 1.39 9.03 5.17
CA ILE A 231 2.27 8.23 6.03
C ILE A 231 3.48 9.05 6.49
N ALA A 232 4.09 9.87 5.62
CA ALA A 232 5.21 10.73 6.00
C ALA A 232 4.80 11.79 7.04
N ALA A 233 3.64 12.43 6.85
CA ALA A 233 3.08 13.41 7.79
C ALA A 233 2.76 12.76 9.14
N MET A 234 2.08 11.62 9.13
CA MET A 234 1.74 10.83 10.33
C MET A 234 2.99 10.44 11.13
N ASN A 235 4.05 9.96 10.47
CA ASN A 235 5.31 9.60 11.15
C ASN A 235 6.04 10.81 11.75
N LYS A 236 5.81 12.02 11.22
CA LYS A 236 6.34 13.27 11.80
C LYS A 236 5.48 13.84 12.91
N GLY A 237 4.26 13.34 13.10
CA GLY A 237 3.26 13.96 13.97
C GLY A 237 2.75 15.29 13.43
N ASP A 238 2.86 15.52 12.11
CA ASP A 238 2.36 16.72 11.44
C ASP A 238 0.87 16.53 11.08
N ASN A 239 0.01 16.67 12.10
CA ASN A 239 -1.43 16.44 11.96
C ASN A 239 -2.11 17.44 11.03
N GLU A 240 -1.64 18.69 10.95
CA GLU A 240 -2.20 19.69 10.04
C GLU A 240 -2.03 19.23 8.59
N ARG A 241 -0.80 18.89 8.21
CA ARG A 241 -0.50 18.34 6.88
C ARG A 241 -1.22 17.04 6.60
N LEU A 242 -1.33 16.15 7.59
CA LEU A 242 -2.06 14.90 7.43
C LEU A 242 -3.52 15.16 7.04
N ARG A 243 -4.19 16.08 7.75
CA ARG A 243 -5.57 16.46 7.46
C ARG A 243 -5.70 17.10 6.07
N ASP A 244 -4.76 17.96 5.69
CA ASP A 244 -4.74 18.59 4.37
C ASP A 244 -4.60 17.57 3.24
N VAL A 245 -3.74 16.55 3.40
CA VAL A 245 -3.60 15.47 2.41
C VAL A 245 -4.88 14.65 2.28
N ILE A 246 -5.57 14.37 3.40
CA ILE A 246 -6.86 13.64 3.38
C ILE A 246 -7.94 14.47 2.68
N ARG A 247 -8.05 15.78 2.97
CA ARG A 247 -8.97 16.71 2.28
C ARG A 247 -8.73 16.72 0.78
N ARG A 248 -7.48 16.97 0.40
CA ARG A 248 -7.05 17.02 -0.99
C ARG A 248 -7.34 15.70 -1.73
N HIS A 249 -7.17 14.56 -1.05
CA HIS A 249 -7.54 13.27 -1.63
C HIS A 249 -9.04 13.15 -1.90
N ALA A 250 -9.88 13.56 -0.94
CA ALA A 250 -11.34 13.57 -1.09
C ALA A 250 -11.77 14.47 -2.26
N GLU A 251 -11.26 15.70 -2.31
CA GLU A 251 -11.52 16.67 -3.39
C GLU A 251 -11.09 16.10 -4.75
N SER A 252 -9.88 15.51 -4.84
CA SER A 252 -9.36 15.01 -6.11
C SER A 252 -10.15 13.81 -6.67
N ILE A 253 -10.77 12.99 -5.81
CA ILE A 253 -11.69 11.92 -6.26
C ILE A 253 -12.89 12.49 -7.00
N GLU A 254 -13.41 13.64 -6.55
CA GLU A 254 -14.56 14.30 -7.18
C GLU A 254 -14.17 14.99 -8.50
N GLU A 255 -12.95 15.51 -8.58
CA GLU A 255 -12.44 16.25 -9.74
C GLU A 255 -11.97 15.34 -10.88
N THR A 256 -11.25 14.27 -10.56
CA THR A 256 -10.61 13.40 -11.56
C THR A 256 -11.01 11.92 -11.35
N PRO A 257 -11.72 11.31 -12.33
CA PRO A 257 -12.07 9.90 -12.24
C PRO A 257 -10.81 9.02 -12.22
N PRO A 258 -10.88 7.82 -11.62
CA PRO A 258 -9.77 6.87 -11.62
C PRO A 258 -9.31 6.53 -13.04
N ASN A 259 -8.01 6.30 -13.19
CA ASN A 259 -7.45 5.80 -14.44
C ASN A 259 -8.02 4.40 -14.77
N GLU A 260 -8.48 4.18 -16.00
CA GLU A 260 -9.11 2.90 -16.38
C GLU A 260 -8.15 1.70 -16.30
N ASP A 261 -6.85 1.89 -16.54
CA ASP A 261 -5.86 0.81 -16.50
C ASP A 261 -5.30 0.56 -15.09
N TRP A 262 -5.51 1.51 -14.17
CA TRP A 262 -4.90 1.52 -12.83
C TRP A 262 -5.91 1.79 -11.70
N ALA A 263 -7.19 1.59 -11.97
CA ALA A 263 -8.28 1.80 -11.02
C ALA A 263 -8.05 1.06 -9.70
N PHE A 264 -7.42 -0.11 -9.74
CA PHE A 264 -7.09 -0.90 -8.55
C PHE A 264 -6.09 -0.18 -7.64
N VAL A 265 -5.07 0.44 -8.24
CA VAL A 265 -4.03 1.17 -7.50
C VAL A 265 -4.63 2.40 -6.83
N ASP A 266 -5.54 3.08 -7.54
CA ASP A 266 -6.23 4.26 -7.04
C ASP A 266 -7.29 3.92 -5.96
N ALA A 267 -8.03 2.83 -6.13
CA ALA A 267 -8.92 2.28 -5.11
C ALA A 267 -8.13 1.89 -3.84
N MET A 268 -6.96 1.27 -4.00
CA MET A 268 -6.07 0.95 -2.88
C MET A 268 -5.59 2.23 -2.18
N ALA A 269 -5.25 3.28 -2.92
CA ALA A 269 -4.89 4.57 -2.36
C ALA A 269 -6.03 5.14 -1.49
N THR A 270 -7.25 5.10 -2.03
CA THR A 270 -8.47 5.55 -1.35
C THR A 270 -8.73 4.75 -0.07
N GLN A 271 -8.66 3.41 -0.12
CA GLN A 271 -8.84 2.56 1.05
C GLN A 271 -7.82 2.88 2.15
N MET A 272 -6.56 3.15 1.79
CA MET A 272 -5.52 3.48 2.77
C MET A 272 -5.71 4.87 3.38
N ILE A 273 -6.14 5.86 2.60
CA ILE A 273 -6.50 7.19 3.12
C ILE A 273 -7.71 7.11 4.06
N VAL A 274 -8.75 6.36 3.68
CA VAL A 274 -9.91 6.09 4.56
C VAL A 274 -9.46 5.41 5.85
N ALA A 275 -8.58 4.40 5.79
CA ALA A 275 -8.10 3.71 6.99
C ALA A 275 -7.32 4.65 7.93
N ILE A 276 -6.55 5.60 7.39
CA ILE A 276 -5.88 6.63 8.18
C ILE A 276 -6.91 7.56 8.82
N SER A 277 -7.93 8.00 8.07
CA SER A 277 -9.02 8.83 8.59
C SER A 277 -9.80 8.10 9.69
N ASP A 278 -10.13 6.82 9.48
CA ASP A 278 -10.84 5.98 10.44
C ASP A 278 -10.09 5.87 11.76
N ARG A 279 -8.77 5.69 11.70
CA ARG A 279 -7.94 5.68 12.89
C ARG A 279 -8.03 7.01 13.64
N MET A 280 -7.93 8.14 12.94
CA MET A 280 -8.06 9.47 13.55
C MET A 280 -9.42 9.65 14.22
N TRP A 281 -10.51 9.27 13.55
CA TRP A 281 -11.87 9.34 14.10
C TRP A 281 -12.06 8.41 15.30
N VAL A 282 -11.57 7.17 15.25
CA VAL A 282 -11.71 6.22 16.37
C VAL A 282 -10.91 6.70 17.59
N GLU A 283 -9.69 7.21 17.40
CA GLU A 283 -8.86 7.75 18.49
C GLU A 283 -9.53 8.92 19.23
N ASN A 284 -10.38 9.71 18.55
CA ASN A 284 -10.94 10.95 19.10
C ASN A 284 -12.44 10.86 19.45
N GLN A 285 -13.22 10.08 18.70
CA GLN A 285 -14.68 9.97 18.81
C GLN A 285 -15.15 8.54 19.11
N GLY A 286 -14.28 7.53 19.01
CA GLY A 286 -14.63 6.13 19.27
C GLY A 286 -15.42 5.45 18.14
N HIS A 287 -15.59 6.10 16.99
CA HIS A 287 -16.20 5.54 15.78
C HIS A 287 -15.37 5.90 14.55
N ARG A 288 -15.61 5.21 13.42
CA ARG A 288 -14.93 5.46 12.14
C ARG A 288 -15.35 6.77 11.50
N THR A 289 -14.64 7.14 10.43
CA THR A 289 -15.05 8.24 9.55
C THR A 289 -16.50 8.01 9.10
N PRO A 290 -17.42 8.97 9.29
CA PRO A 290 -18.78 8.80 8.80
C PRO A 290 -18.82 8.66 7.28
N LEU A 291 -19.83 7.94 6.77
CA LEU A 291 -19.99 7.74 5.33
C LEU A 291 -20.17 9.09 4.63
N GLY A 292 -19.44 9.29 3.53
CA GLY A 292 -19.47 10.54 2.75
C GLY A 292 -18.75 11.73 3.43
N GLN A 293 -18.06 11.51 4.55
CA GLN A 293 -17.38 12.57 5.30
C GLN A 293 -15.84 12.50 5.22
N LEU A 294 -15.29 11.77 4.24
CA LEU A 294 -13.84 11.76 4.02
C LEU A 294 -13.36 13.19 3.72
N GLY A 295 -12.31 13.64 4.41
CA GLY A 295 -11.81 15.02 4.33
C GLY A 295 -12.32 15.95 5.43
N THR A 296 -13.33 15.54 6.20
CA THR A 296 -13.83 16.32 7.34
C THR A 296 -13.32 15.77 8.67
N PHE A 297 -13.33 16.60 9.71
CA PHE A 297 -12.85 16.24 11.05
C PHE A 297 -13.80 16.68 12.16
N TRP A 298 -13.81 15.92 13.26
CA TRP A 298 -14.74 16.04 14.39
C TRP A 298 -14.67 17.37 15.18
N ASP A 299 -13.61 18.14 14.98
CA ASP A 299 -13.34 19.40 15.68
C ASP A 299 -13.54 20.63 14.80
N GLU A 300 -14.06 20.44 13.59
CA GLU A 300 -14.44 21.51 12.67
C GLU A 300 -15.89 21.96 12.97
N GLU A 301 -16.14 23.27 12.91
CA GLU A 301 -17.51 23.78 13.01
C GLU A 301 -18.28 23.35 11.77
N GLU A 302 -19.33 22.54 11.95
CA GLU A 302 -20.28 22.27 10.86
C GLU A 302 -20.93 23.59 10.44
N ASP A 303 -20.71 24.02 9.19
CA ASP A 303 -21.69 24.88 8.53
C ASP A 303 -22.96 24.04 8.39
N VAL A 304 -23.87 24.20 9.35
CA VAL A 304 -25.11 23.42 9.48
C VAL A 304 -26.04 23.72 8.30
N GLU A 305 -25.77 23.15 7.12
CA GLU A 305 -26.83 22.79 6.18
C GLU A 305 -27.44 21.49 6.69
N THR A 306 -28.58 21.63 7.35
CA THR A 306 -29.45 20.58 7.89
C THR A 306 -29.47 19.33 6.99
N MET A 307 -28.72 18.29 7.37
CA MET A 307 -28.86 16.96 6.79
C MET A 307 -30.23 16.41 7.22
N ASP A 308 -31.10 16.22 6.23
CA ASP A 308 -32.40 15.58 6.37
C ASP A 308 -32.21 14.10 6.72
N LEU A 309 -32.74 13.68 7.87
CA LEU A 309 -32.61 12.33 8.43
C LEU A 309 -33.52 11.30 7.73
N ASP A 310 -34.19 11.66 6.65
CA ASP A 310 -35.08 10.76 5.90
C ASP A 310 -34.34 9.72 5.04
N GLY A 311 -33.00 9.71 5.01
CA GLY A 311 -32.19 8.77 4.22
C GLY A 311 -31.68 7.51 4.95
N LEU A 312 -31.98 7.34 6.24
CA LEU A 312 -31.44 6.24 7.09
C LEU A 312 -32.46 5.12 7.39
N LEU A 313 -33.45 4.90 6.51
CA LEU A 313 -34.41 3.78 6.57
C LEU A 313 -34.25 2.82 5.40
#